data_AF-A0A975HU11-F1
#
_entry.id   AF-A0A975HU11-F1
#
_cell.length_a   1.000
_cell.length_b   1.000
_cell.length_c   1.000
_cell.angle_alpha   90.00
_cell.angle_beta   90.00
_cell.angle_gamma   90.00
#
_symmetry.space_group_name_H-M   'P 1'
#
loop_
_entity.id
_entity.type
_entity.pdbx_description
1 polymer ?
#
loop_
_entity_poly.entity_id
_entity_poly.type
_entity_poly.pdbx_seq_one_letter_code
_entity_poly.pdbx_strand_id
1 'polypeptide(L)'
;MPDSTIIANRGEFIDALRALRRGHVLVRASESWGGCSIDGGTVQTAFRPLAEYALIDEYDNPDGFEHIHYYRLTERGREFAERALQAWERRPLIERLATRFLG
;
A
#
# COMPACT_ATOMS: atom_id res chain seq x y z
N MET A 1 20.03 7.66 -11.73
CA MET A 1 20.17 6.31 -11.13
C MET A 1 18.76 5.92 -10.69
N PRO A 2 18.15 4.83 -11.17
CA PRO A 2 16.93 4.36 -10.53
C PRO A 2 17.38 3.84 -9.15
N ASP A 3 17.15 4.64 -8.10
CA ASP A 3 17.13 4.12 -6.74
C ASP A 3 16.23 2.90 -6.80
N SER A 4 16.79 1.72 -6.53
CA SER A 4 15.98 0.51 -6.47
C SER A 4 14.87 0.81 -5.45
N THR A 5 13.62 0.81 -5.91
CA THR A 5 12.45 1.01 -5.06
C THR A 5 12.47 -0.07 -3.98
N ILE A 6 13.06 0.23 -2.83
CA ILE A 6 13.18 -0.72 -1.74
C ILE A 6 11.88 -0.67 -0.95
N ILE A 7 11.23 -1.83 -0.84
CA ILE A 7 10.12 -2.01 0.10
C ILE A 7 10.74 -2.04 1.49
N ALA A 8 10.78 -0.88 2.15
CA ALA A 8 11.44 -0.68 3.44
C ALA A 8 10.77 -1.45 4.58
N ASN A 9 9.45 -1.63 4.52
CA ASN A 9 8.71 -2.49 5.44
C ASN A 9 7.75 -3.38 4.64
N ARG A 10 8.12 -4.66 4.50
CA ARG A 10 7.30 -5.62 3.74
C ARG A 10 5.98 -5.93 4.42
N GLY A 11 5.91 -5.85 5.75
CA GLY A 11 4.68 -6.07 6.51
C GLY A 11 3.64 -4.98 6.23
N GLU A 12 4.05 -3.71 6.32
CA GLU A 12 3.21 -2.57 5.98
C GLU A 12 2.74 -2.64 4.52
N PHE A 13 3.63 -2.97 3.60
CA PHE A 13 3.30 -3.10 2.19
C PHE A 13 2.24 -4.19 1.92
N ILE A 14 2.38 -5.36 2.55
CA ILE A 14 1.39 -6.45 2.44
C ILE A 14 0.05 -6.08 3.10
N ASP A 15 0.08 -5.38 4.24
CA ASP A 15 -1.13 -4.94 4.94
C ASP A 15 -1.89 -3.88 4.11
N ALA A 16 -1.17 -2.93 3.50
CA ALA A 16 -1.73 -1.96 2.56
C ALA A 16 -2.35 -2.64 1.33
N LEU A 17 -1.65 -3.61 0.71
CA LEU A 17 -2.22 -4.39 -0.40
C LEU A 17 -3.47 -5.17 0.00
N ARG A 18 -3.50 -5.72 1.22
CA ARG A 18 -4.67 -6.45 1.74
C ARG A 18 -5.87 -5.52 1.90
N ALA A 19 -5.66 -4.34 2.48
CA ALA A 19 -6.72 -3.36 2.66
C ALA A 19 -7.23 -2.85 1.30
N LEU A 20 -6.33 -2.48 0.39
CA LEU A 20 -6.69 -2.05 -0.96
C LEU A 20 -7.50 -3.13 -1.72
N ARG A 21 -7.11 -4.41 -1.60
CA ARG A 21 -7.83 -5.53 -2.23
C ARG A 21 -9.25 -5.71 -1.67
N ARG A 22 -9.47 -5.42 -0.39
CA ARG A 22 -10.80 -5.46 0.25
C ARG A 22 -11.71 -4.30 -0.17
N GLY A 23 -11.21 -3.38 -1.00
CA GLY A 23 -11.95 -2.21 -1.46
C GLY A 23 -11.72 -0.96 -0.63
N HIS A 24 -10.80 -0.99 0.35
CA HIS A 24 -10.39 0.23 1.03
C HIS A 24 -9.60 1.13 0.06
N VAL A 25 -9.70 2.43 0.30
CA VAL A 25 -9.05 3.46 -0.52
C VAL A 25 -7.86 3.99 0.25
N LEU A 26 -6.71 4.11 -0.44
CA LEU A 26 -5.57 4.82 0.12
C LEU A 26 -5.78 6.31 -0.07
N VAL A 27 -5.65 7.05 1.01
CA VAL A 27 -5.92 8.48 1.07
C VAL A 27 -4.63 9.21 1.38
N ARG A 28 -4.29 10.24 0.63
CA ARG A 28 -3.12 11.09 0.87
C ARG A 28 -3.57 12.53 1.02
N ALA A 29 -3.34 13.10 2.20
CA ALA A 29 -3.52 14.53 2.40
C ALA A 29 -2.33 15.28 1.79
N SER A 30 -2.61 16.33 1.01
CA SER A 30 -1.56 17.11 0.36
C SER A 30 -0.72 17.91 1.38
N GLU A 31 0.60 17.72 1.29
CA GLU A 31 1.77 18.50 1.75
C GLU A 31 1.94 18.99 3.20
N SER A 32 0.98 18.91 4.11
CA SER A 32 1.26 19.30 5.50
C SER A 32 0.61 18.37 6.53
N TRP A 33 1.44 17.47 7.06
CA TRP A 33 1.23 16.71 8.31
C TRP A 33 0.29 15.50 8.28
N GLY A 34 -0.27 15.12 7.12
CA GLY A 34 -1.09 13.92 6.99
C GLY A 34 -0.42 12.86 6.14
N GLY A 35 0.24 11.89 6.77
CA GLY A 35 0.75 10.69 6.09
C GLY A 35 -0.34 10.00 5.26
N CYS A 36 0.07 9.16 4.31
CA CYS A 36 -0.89 8.33 3.59
C CYS A 36 -1.67 7.48 4.61
N SER A 37 -2.96 7.28 4.42
CA SER A 37 -3.78 6.46 5.31
C SER A 37 -4.62 5.47 4.53
N ILE A 38 -4.86 4.31 5.12
CA ILE A 38 -5.71 3.26 4.56
C ILE A 38 -6.35 2.47 5.69
N ASP A 39 -7.67 2.23 5.59
CA ASP A 39 -8.42 1.47 6.61
C ASP A 39 -8.22 2.00 8.05
N GLY A 40 -8.14 3.33 8.20
CA GLY A 40 -7.87 4.00 9.48
C GLY A 40 -6.43 3.86 10.01
N GLY A 41 -5.55 3.14 9.31
CA GLY A 41 -4.12 3.04 9.61
C GLY A 41 -3.26 4.02 8.81
N THR A 42 -2.09 4.36 9.34
CA THR A 42 -1.09 5.19 8.65
C THR A 42 -0.17 4.32 7.79
N VAL A 43 0.04 4.76 6.54
CA VAL A 43 1.00 4.25 5.58
C VAL A 43 2.18 5.22 5.51
N GLN A 44 3.32 4.80 6.02
CA GLN A 44 4.55 5.59 6.09
C GLN A 44 5.49 5.30 4.94
N THR A 45 5.75 4.02 4.62
CA THR A 45 6.77 3.63 3.65
C THR A 45 6.20 2.95 2.41
N ALA A 46 5.01 2.34 2.50
CA ALA A 46 4.44 1.56 1.42
C ALA A 46 3.84 2.39 0.26
N PHE A 47 3.54 3.68 0.45
CA PHE A 47 2.95 4.50 -0.62
C PHE A 47 3.86 4.60 -1.86
N ARG A 48 5.13 4.95 -1.64
CA ARG A 48 6.12 5.10 -2.70
C ARG A 48 6.28 3.83 -3.55
N PRO A 49 6.53 2.64 -2.99
CA PRO A 49 6.62 1.42 -3.78
C PRO A 49 5.29 1.05 -4.46
N LEU A 50 4.13 1.30 -3.83
CA LEU A 50 2.85 1.06 -4.50
C LEU A 50 2.68 1.92 -5.75
N ALA A 51 3.08 3.19 -5.69
CA ALA A 51 3.01 4.13 -6.80
C ALA A 51 4.07 3.83 -7.87
N GLU A 52 5.34 3.65 -7.49
CA GLU A 52 6.46 3.41 -8.43
C GLU A 52 6.31 2.08 -9.19
N TYR A 53 5.71 1.05 -8.58
CA TYR A 53 5.38 -0.21 -9.27
C TYR A 53 4.07 -0.17 -10.06
N ALA A 54 3.41 0.98 -10.14
CA ALA A 54 2.12 1.19 -10.81
C ALA A 54 1.02 0.22 -10.31
N LEU A 55 1.06 -0.10 -9.01
CA LEU A 55 0.06 -0.98 -8.37
C LEU A 55 -1.18 -0.21 -7.94
N ILE A 56 -1.03 1.10 -7.74
CA ILE A 56 -2.13 2.01 -7.45
C ILE A 56 -2.20 3.11 -8.50
N ASP A 57 -3.39 3.63 -8.70
CA ASP A 57 -3.63 4.82 -9.52
C ASP A 57 -4.53 5.79 -8.77
N GLU A 58 -4.32 7.08 -9.06
CA GLU A 58 -5.12 8.16 -8.50
C GLU A 58 -6.49 8.17 -9.19
N TYR A 59 -7.55 8.40 -8.42
CA TYR A 59 -8.87 8.60 -8.99
C TYR A 59 -9.56 9.78 -8.30
N ASP A 60 -10.39 10.46 -9.07
CA ASP A 60 -11.22 11.54 -8.54
C ASP A 60 -12.40 10.96 -7.78
N ASN A 61 -12.51 11.31 -6.50
CA ASN A 61 -13.62 10.92 -5.65
C ASN A 61 -14.60 12.08 -5.57
N PRO A 62 -15.79 12.00 -6.20
CA PRO A 62 -16.77 13.10 -6.18
C PRO A 62 -17.31 13.38 -4.77
N ASP A 63 -17.29 12.37 -3.89
CA ASP A 63 -17.64 12.49 -2.46
C ASP A 63 -16.41 12.79 -1.58
N GLY A 64 -15.28 13.13 -2.20
CA GLY A 64 -14.01 13.39 -1.54
C GLY A 64 -13.90 14.80 -0.98
N PHE A 65 -12.79 15.05 -0.30
CA PHE A 65 -12.43 16.38 0.20
C PHE A 65 -11.45 17.05 -0.74
N GLU A 66 -11.59 18.37 -0.88
CA GLU A 66 -10.64 19.22 -1.57
C GLU A 66 -9.24 19.06 -0.92
N HIS A 67 -8.19 18.91 -1.73
CA HIS A 67 -6.80 18.65 -1.32
C HIS A 67 -6.48 17.25 -0.78
N ILE A 68 -7.41 16.30 -0.94
CA ILE A 68 -7.17 14.89 -0.64
C ILE A 68 -7.06 14.09 -1.94
N HIS A 69 -5.97 13.33 -2.07
CA HIS A 69 -5.75 12.44 -3.20
C HIS A 69 -6.18 11.01 -2.82
N TYR A 70 -6.96 10.38 -3.69
CA TYR A 70 -7.50 9.04 -3.47
C TYR A 70 -6.88 8.06 -4.44
N TYR A 71 -6.45 6.92 -3.93
CA TYR A 71 -5.76 5.89 -4.70
C TYR A 71 -6.43 4.53 -4.56
N ARG A 72 -6.57 3.81 -5.68
CA ARG A 72 -7.10 2.44 -5.75
C ARG A 72 -6.16 1.54 -6.51
N LEU A 73 -6.32 0.22 -6.37
CA LEU A 73 -5.54 -0.74 -7.16
C LEU A 73 -5.87 -0.63 -8.64
N THR A 74 -4.81 -0.57 -9.45
CA THR A 74 -4.88 -0.87 -10.88
C THR A 74 -5.23 -2.35 -11.09
N GLU A 75 -5.62 -2.72 -12.31
CA GLU A 75 -5.83 -4.13 -12.66
C GLU A 75 -4.57 -4.97 -12.36
N ARG A 76 -3.41 -4.50 -12.81
CA ARG A 76 -2.09 -5.07 -12.48
C ARG A 76 -1.87 -5.14 -10.96
N GLY A 77 -2.24 -4.09 -10.24
CA GLY A 77 -2.17 -4.02 -8.79
C GLY A 77 -2.97 -5.11 -8.11
N ARG A 78 -4.18 -5.43 -8.62
CA ARG A 78 -5.03 -6.51 -8.10
C ARG A 78 -4.39 -7.88 -8.30
N GLU A 79 -3.91 -8.17 -9.50
CA GLU A 79 -3.22 -9.44 -9.80
C GLU A 79 -1.95 -9.62 -8.98
N PHE A 80 -1.20 -8.53 -8.79
CA PHE A 80 -0.02 -8.53 -7.94
C PHE A 80 -0.39 -8.75 -6.47
N ALA A 81 -1.39 -8.02 -5.95
CA ALA A 81 -1.87 -8.16 -4.58
C ALA A 81 -2.31 -9.60 -4.31
N GLU A 82 -3.01 -10.23 -5.26
CA GLU A 82 -3.42 -11.63 -5.12
C GLU A 82 -2.24 -12.58 -4.96
N ARG A 83 -1.26 -12.51 -5.87
CA ARG A 83 -0.06 -13.35 -5.81
C ARG A 83 0.78 -13.07 -4.57
N ALA A 84 0.95 -11.81 -4.21
CA ALA A 84 1.72 -11.39 -3.03
C ALA A 84 1.07 -11.88 -1.73
N LEU A 85 -0.25 -11.77 -1.62
CA LEU A 85 -0.99 -12.25 -0.44
C LEU A 85 -0.97 -13.78 -0.34
N GLN A 86 -1.17 -14.50 -1.44
CA GLN A 86 -1.05 -15.97 -1.45
C GLN A 86 0.37 -16.43 -1.09
N ALA A 87 1.40 -15.76 -1.62
CA ALA A 87 2.79 -16.06 -1.28
C ALA A 87 3.09 -15.76 0.20
N TRP A 88 2.51 -14.69 0.75
CA TRP A 88 2.65 -14.32 2.16
C TRP A 88 1.95 -15.32 3.09
N GLU A 89 0.77 -15.80 2.73
CA GLU A 89 0.02 -16.79 3.52
C GLU A 89 0.70 -18.15 3.58
N ARG A 90 1.42 -18.53 2.52
CA ARG A 90 2.21 -19.77 2.45
C ARG A 90 3.49 -19.74 3.29
N ARG A 91 3.93 -18.59 3.79
CA ARG A 91 5.13 -18.50 4.63
C ARG A 91 4.84 -18.90 6.08
N PRO A 92 5.78 -19.61 6.76
CA PRO A 92 5.64 -19.95 8.17
C PRO A 92 5.41 -18.69 9.02
N LEU A 93 4.51 -18.76 10.00
CA LEU A 93 4.12 -17.64 10.87
C LEU A 93 5.33 -16.93 11.53
N ILE A 94 6.41 -17.66 11.81
CA ILE A 94 7.65 -17.12 12.39
C ILE A 94 8.34 -16.13 11.44
N GLU A 95 8.39 -16.41 10.13
CA GLU A 95 8.96 -15.47 9.15
C GLU A 95 8.09 -14.23 8.97
N ARG A 96 6.77 -14.38 9.07
CA ARG A 96 5.82 -13.26 9.00
C ARG A 96 5.97 -12.31 10.19
N LEU A 97 6.20 -12.85 11.38
CA LEU A 97 6.50 -12.08 12.58
C LEU A 97 7.89 -11.45 12.50
N ALA A 98 8.91 -12.20 12.08
CA ALA A 98 10.27 -11.69 11.93
C ALA A 98 10.33 -10.50 10.95
N THR A 99 9.63 -10.58 9.82
CA THR A 99 9.56 -9.47 8.85
C THR A 99 8.82 -8.25 9.41
N ARG A 100 7.83 -8.46 10.30
CA ARG A 100 7.10 -7.37 10.96
C ARG A 100 7.96 -6.66 12.03
N PHE A 101 8.93 -7.36 12.62
CA PHE A 101 9.82 -6.82 13.66
C PHE A 101 11.18 -6.34 13.13
N LEU A 102 11.68 -6.89 12.01
CA LEU A 102 13.03 -6.62 11.51
C LEU A 102 13.08 -5.66 10.32
N GLY A 103 11.93 -5.34 9.68
CA GLY A 103 11.88 -4.45 8.51
C GLY A 103 12.11 -5.19 7.19
#